data_AF-A0A435G693-F1
#
_entry.id   AF-A0A435G693-F1
#
_cell.length_a   1.000
_cell.length_b   1.000
_cell.length_c   1.000
_cell.angle_alpha   90.00
_cell.angle_beta   90.00
_cell.angle_gamma   90.00
#
_symmetry.space_group_name_H-M   'P 1'
#
loop_
_entity.id
_entity.type
_entity.pdbx_description
1 polymer ?
#
loop_
_entity_poly.entity_id
_entity_poly.type
_entity_poly.pdbx_seq_one_letter_code
_entity_poly.pdbx_strand_id
1 'polypeptide(L)'
;SLDRVAEAAGLTRRTFTRRFQKSIGASFGDWLTSQRIELAQRLLEATEKSMDMIAFEAGFGSATSLRQHFAARLRTSPAQYRREFSRRGDQEERMTYVLSS
;
A
#
# COMPACT_ATOMS: atom_id res chain seq x y z
N SER A 1 6.01 15.59 -1.22
CA SER A 1 7.49 15.57 -1.27
C SER A 1 8.03 15.54 0.14
N LEU A 2 9.21 14.95 0.36
CA LEU A 2 9.93 14.99 1.64
C LEU A 2 10.13 16.45 2.13
N ASP A 3 10.36 17.39 1.22
CA ASP A 3 10.56 18.80 1.58
C ASP A 3 9.28 19.42 2.14
N ARG A 4 8.11 19.09 1.58
CA ARG A 4 6.81 19.59 2.09
C ARG A 4 6.49 19.07 3.49
N VAL A 5 6.79 17.80 3.80
CA VAL A 5 6.53 17.25 5.14
C VAL A 5 7.55 17.74 6.16
N ALA A 6 8.78 18.02 5.74
CA ALA A 6 9.77 18.66 6.59
C ALA A 6 9.35 20.10 6.92
N GLU A 7 8.94 20.87 5.91
CA GLU A 7 8.42 22.24 6.07
C GLU A 7 7.18 22.28 6.96
N ALA A 8 6.21 21.39 6.74
CA ALA A 8 5.01 21.28 7.59
C ALA A 8 5.34 20.92 9.04
N ALA A 9 6.46 20.25 9.29
CA ALA A 9 6.96 19.95 10.63
C ALA A 9 7.85 21.07 11.21
N GLY A 10 8.07 22.18 10.49
CA GLY A 10 8.98 23.26 10.89
C GLY A 10 10.45 22.85 10.89
N LEU A 11 10.82 21.83 10.10
CA LEU A 11 12.16 21.24 10.08
C LEU A 11 12.81 21.35 8.71
N THR A 12 14.13 21.47 8.70
CA THR A 12 14.90 21.18 7.48
C THR A 12 14.81 19.69 7.15
N ARG A 13 14.89 19.36 5.85
CA ARG A 13 14.91 17.98 5.34
C ARG A 13 15.82 17.04 6.14
N ARG A 14 17.07 17.47 6.40
CA ARG A 14 18.07 16.69 7.15
C ARG A 14 17.63 16.41 8.60
N THR A 15 17.06 17.40 9.28
CA THR A 15 16.61 17.24 10.66
C THR A 15 15.36 16.37 10.75
N PHE A 16 14.42 16.54 9.81
CA PHE A 16 13.25 15.67 9.70
C PHE A 16 13.66 14.22 9.48
N THR A 17 14.46 13.90 8.46
CA THR A 17 14.87 12.52 8.15
C THR A 17 15.56 11.85 9.35
N ARG A 18 16.49 12.56 10.02
CA ARG A 18 17.21 12.03 11.18
C ARG A 18 16.27 11.75 12.35
N ARG A 19 15.37 12.69 12.68
CA ARG A 19 14.41 12.52 13.78
C ARG A 19 13.41 11.41 13.48
N PHE A 20 12.89 11.37 12.25
CA PHE A 20 11.97 10.36 11.78
C PHE A 20 12.58 8.96 11.89
N GLN A 21 13.81 8.78 11.40
CA GLN A 21 14.48 7.49 11.48
C GLN A 21 14.77 7.10 12.94
N LYS A 22 15.12 8.05 13.81
CA LYS A 22 15.31 7.77 15.24
C LYS A 22 14.01 7.34 15.94
N SER A 23 12.86 7.87 15.52
CA SER A 23 11.57 7.55 16.14
C SER A 23 10.89 6.30 15.55
N ILE A 24 10.96 6.11 14.24
CA ILE A 24 10.25 5.04 13.51
C ILE A 24 11.16 3.84 13.23
N GLY A 25 12.50 4.00 13.30
CA GLY A 25 13.46 2.94 13.00
C GLY A 25 13.69 2.67 11.51
N ALA A 26 12.91 3.31 10.62
CA ALA A 26 13.02 3.18 9.17
C ALA A 26 13.25 4.55 8.50
N SER A 27 13.80 4.54 7.28
CA SER A 27 13.87 5.76 6.47
C SER A 27 12.45 6.23 6.12
N PHE A 28 12.25 7.54 5.98
CA PHE A 28 10.94 8.08 5.58
C PHE A 28 10.46 7.53 4.24
N GLY A 29 11.37 7.30 3.28
CA GLY A 29 11.04 6.76 1.96
C GLY A 29 10.52 5.32 2.03
N ASP A 30 11.19 4.46 2.80
CA ASP A 30 10.80 3.06 2.97
C ASP A 30 9.48 2.94 3.75
N TRP A 31 9.33 3.75 4.80
CA TRP A 31 8.09 3.84 5.56
C TRP A 31 6.94 4.30 4.67
N LEU A 32 7.13 5.40 3.91
CA LEU A 32 6.10 5.91 3.01
C LEU A 32 5.73 4.88 1.95
N THR A 33 6.70 4.16 1.39
CA THR A 33 6.44 3.08 0.43
C THR A 33 5.59 1.98 1.07
N SER A 34 5.88 1.60 2.31
CA SER A 34 5.11 0.59 3.04
C SER A 34 3.66 1.05 3.27
N GLN A 35 3.45 2.28 3.71
CA GLN A 35 2.11 2.86 3.89
C GLN A 35 1.31 2.93 2.58
N ARG A 36 1.99 3.23 1.46
CA ARG A 36 1.35 3.23 0.14
C ARG A 36 0.97 1.82 -0.31
N ILE A 37 1.78 0.81 -0.01
CA ILE A 37 1.44 -0.60 -0.29
C ILE A 37 0.24 -1.04 0.54
N GLU A 38 0.19 -0.70 1.82
CA GLU A 38 -0.95 -1.00 2.69
C GLU A 38 -2.24 -0.34 2.20
N LEU A 39 -2.18 0.91 1.71
CA LEU A 39 -3.32 1.55 1.07
C LEU A 39 -3.71 0.85 -0.24
N ALA A 40 -2.74 0.47 -1.08
CA ALA A 40 -3.02 -0.27 -2.30
C ALA A 40 -3.69 -1.62 -2.02
N GLN A 41 -3.24 -2.37 -0.99
CA GLN A 41 -3.90 -3.61 -0.56
C GLN A 41 -5.37 -3.37 -0.21
N ARG A 42 -5.65 -2.39 0.66
CA ARG A 42 -7.02 -2.03 1.04
C ARG A 42 -7.89 -1.66 -0.17
N LEU A 43 -7.35 -0.90 -1.12
CA LEU A 43 -8.08 -0.54 -2.34
C LEU A 43 -8.32 -1.74 -3.26
N LEU A 44 -7.38 -2.69 -3.33
CA LEU A 44 -7.52 -3.92 -4.12
C LEU A 44 -8.58 -4.85 -3.51
N GLU A 45 -8.69 -4.87 -2.18
CA GLU A 45 -9.63 -5.71 -1.42
C GLU A 45 -11.04 -5.12 -1.41
N ALA A 46 -11.17 -3.80 -1.30
CA ALA A 46 -12.46 -3.13 -1.13
C ALA A 46 -13.08 -2.63 -2.45
N THR A 47 -12.34 -2.62 -3.56
CA THR A 47 -12.82 -1.99 -4.81
C THR A 47 -12.37 -2.72 -6.08
N GLU A 48 -13.15 -2.52 -7.15
CA GLU A 48 -12.84 -3.02 -8.50
C GLU A 48 -12.10 -1.99 -9.37
N LYS A 49 -11.55 -0.92 -8.77
CA LYS A 49 -10.85 0.15 -9.51
C LYS A 49 -9.74 -0.40 -10.40
N SER A 50 -9.47 0.29 -11.51
CA SER A 50 -8.36 -0.05 -12.40
C SER A 50 -7.01 0.08 -11.67
N MET A 51 -5.98 -0.63 -12.14
CA MET A 51 -4.64 -0.55 -11.56
C MET A 51 -4.06 0.87 -11.60
N ASP A 52 -4.39 1.64 -12.64
CA ASP A 52 -3.96 3.04 -12.78
C ASP A 52 -4.60 3.94 -11.71
N MET A 53 -5.91 3.76 -11.46
CA MET A 53 -6.60 4.50 -10.38
C MET A 53 -6.04 4.14 -9.01
N ILE A 54 -5.78 2.86 -8.75
CA ILE A 54 -5.16 2.43 -7.48
C ILE A 54 -3.77 3.00 -7.34
N ALA A 55 -2.96 2.99 -8.40
CA ALA A 55 -1.61 3.56 -8.35
C ALA A 55 -1.63 5.07 -8.11
N PHE A 56 -2.60 5.79 -8.67
CA PHE A 56 -2.80 7.21 -8.43
C PHE A 56 -3.19 7.47 -6.97
N GLU A 57 -4.23 6.81 -6.47
CA GLU A 57 -4.73 7.00 -5.10
C GLU A 57 -3.71 6.55 -4.03
N ALA A 58 -2.98 5.47 -4.28
CA ALA A 58 -1.88 5.03 -3.42
C ALA A 58 -0.59 5.86 -3.61
N GLY A 59 -0.55 6.81 -4.54
CA GLY A 59 0.55 7.76 -4.68
C GLY A 59 1.81 7.23 -5.38
N PHE A 60 1.70 6.15 -6.16
CA PHE A 60 2.79 5.61 -7.00
C PHE A 60 2.96 6.34 -8.34
N GLY A 61 1.96 7.12 -8.76
CA GLY A 61 1.99 7.92 -9.99
C GLY A 61 1.85 7.12 -11.30
N SER A 62 2.05 5.80 -11.27
CA SER A 62 1.77 4.91 -12.40
C SER A 62 1.53 3.47 -11.95
N ALA A 63 0.76 2.71 -12.73
CA ALA A 63 0.57 1.28 -12.47
C ALA A 63 1.88 0.47 -12.53
N THR A 64 2.86 0.91 -13.33
CA THR A 64 4.19 0.27 -13.39
C THR A 64 4.95 0.43 -12.09
N SER A 65 5.01 1.64 -11.52
CA SER A 65 5.68 1.87 -10.23
C SER A 65 4.99 1.10 -9.10
N LEU A 66 3.64 1.09 -9.07
CA LEU A 66 2.88 0.27 -8.13
C LEU A 66 3.30 -1.21 -8.23
N ARG A 67 3.30 -1.80 -9.44
CA ARG A 67 3.69 -3.21 -9.64
C ARG A 67 5.10 -3.50 -9.14
N GLN A 68 6.07 -2.63 -9.44
CA GLN A 68 7.47 -2.80 -9.03
C GLN A 68 7.60 -2.82 -7.50
N HIS A 69 7.06 -1.82 -6.80
CA HIS A 69 7.14 -1.74 -5.34
C HIS A 69 6.36 -2.85 -4.65
N PHE A 70 5.17 -3.17 -5.16
CA PHE A 70 4.32 -4.25 -4.62
C PHE A 70 5.02 -5.61 -4.73
N ALA A 71 5.59 -5.93 -5.90
CA ALA A 71 6.33 -7.17 -6.10
C ALA A 71 7.60 -7.24 -5.24
N ALA A 72 8.32 -6.12 -5.10
CA ALA A 72 9.50 -6.07 -4.24
C ALA A 72 9.15 -6.36 -2.77
N ARG A 73 8.01 -5.87 -2.28
CA ARG A 73 7.62 -5.95 -0.87
C ARG A 73 6.83 -7.21 -0.50
N LEU A 74 5.96 -7.67 -1.40
CA LEU A 74 4.97 -8.74 -1.14
C LEU A 74 5.18 -9.98 -2.01
N ARG A 75 6.17 -9.96 -2.90
CA ARG A 75 6.53 -11.10 -3.79
C ARG A 75 5.36 -11.59 -4.67
N THR A 76 4.38 -10.73 -4.95
CA THR A 76 3.26 -10.97 -5.85
C THR A 76 2.91 -9.71 -6.62
N SER A 77 2.09 -9.82 -7.67
CA SER A 77 1.58 -8.65 -8.39
C SER A 77 0.26 -8.14 -7.77
N PRO A 78 -0.07 -6.84 -7.86
CA PRO A 78 -1.36 -6.31 -7.41
C PRO A 78 -2.57 -7.05 -8.01
N ALA A 79 -2.49 -7.40 -9.29
CA ALA A 79 -3.57 -8.12 -9.98
C ALA A 79 -3.73 -9.56 -9.47
N GLN A 80 -2.62 -10.25 -9.20
CA GLN A 80 -2.67 -11.58 -8.60
C GLN A 80 -3.20 -11.53 -7.17
N TYR A 81 -2.71 -10.56 -6.37
CA TYR A 81 -3.19 -10.32 -5.02
C TYR A 81 -4.71 -10.14 -4.96
N ARG A 82 -5.28 -9.26 -5.81
CA ARG A 82 -6.74 -9.07 -5.91
C ARG A 82 -7.46 -10.39 -6.21
N ARG A 83 -7.01 -11.13 -7.23
CA ARG A 83 -7.66 -12.40 -7.62
C ARG A 83 -7.67 -13.42 -6.49
N GLU A 84 -6.56 -13.54 -5.77
CA GLU A 84 -6.44 -14.46 -4.64
C GLU A 84 -7.34 -14.05 -3.47
N PHE A 85 -7.45 -12.74 -3.20
CA PHE A 85 -8.33 -12.23 -2.15
C PHE A 85 -9.81 -12.42 -2.49
N SER A 86 -10.25 -12.06 -3.71
CA SER A 86 -11.63 -12.28 -4.14
C SER A 86 -12.04 -13.75 -4.05
N ARG A 87 -11.16 -14.67 -4.48
CA ARG A 87 -11.39 -16.12 -4.34
C ARG A 87 -11.50 -16.59 -2.88
N ARG A 88 -10.82 -15.95 -1.94
CA ARG A 88 -10.93 -16.27 -0.51
C ARG A 88 -12.26 -15.78 0.07
N GLY A 89 -12.67 -14.56 -0.26
CA GLY A 89 -13.99 -14.03 0.11
C GLY A 89 -15.14 -14.95 -0.33
N ASP A 90 -15.11 -15.40 -1.59
CA ASP A 90 -16.12 -16.32 -2.13
C ASP A 90 -16.18 -17.66 -1.38
N GLN A 91 -15.04 -18.17 -0.90
CA GLN A 91 -14.97 -19.45 -0.18
C GLN A 91 -15.44 -19.33 1.27
N GLU A 92 -15.15 -18.21 1.92
CA GLU A 92 -15.52 -17.95 3.31
C GLU A 92 -17.04 -17.73 3.46
N GLU A 93 -17.66 -17.03 2.50
CA GLU A 93 -19.12 -16.89 2.43
C GLU A 93 -19.81 -18.25 2.20
N ARG A 94 -19.28 -19.08 1.29
CA ARG A 94 -19.83 -20.41 1.01
C ARG A 94 -19.73 -21.35 2.22
N MET A 95 -18.64 -21.31 2.97
CA MET A 95 -18.47 -22.18 4.15
C MET A 95 -19.33 -21.73 5.32
N THR A 96 -19.52 -20.41 5.49
CA THR A 96 -20.45 -19.85 6.49
C THR A 96 -21.89 -20.26 6.21
N TYR A 97 -22.28 -20.31 4.93
CA TYR A 97 -23.61 -20.76 4.50
C TYR A 97 -23.86 -22.25 4.79
N VAL A 98 -22.85 -23.11 4.59
CA VAL A 98 -22.96 -24.56 4.80
C VAL A 98 -23.02 -24.95 6.27
N LEU A 99 -22.39 -24.19 7.18
CA LEU A 99 -22.42 -24.46 8.63
C LEU A 99 -23.65 -23.87 9.34
N SER A 100 -24.40 -22.99 8.67
CA SER A 100 -25.64 -22.38 9.20
C SER A 100 -26.93 -23.09 8.73
N SER A 101 -26.80 -24.20 7.97
CA SER A 101 -27.90 -25.05 7.50
C SER A 101 -27.91 -26.38 8.24
#